data_AF-A0A1M5ZAU9-F1
#
_entry.id   AF-A0A1M5ZAU9-F1
#
_cell.length_a   1.000
_cell.length_b   1.000
_cell.length_c   1.000
_cell.angle_alpha   90.00
_cell.angle_beta   90.00
_cell.angle_gamma   90.00
#
_symmetry.space_group_name_H-M   'P 1'
#
loop_
_entity.id
_entity.type
_entity.pdbx_description
1 polymer ?
#
loop_
_entity_poly.entity_id
_entity_poly.type
_entity_poly.pdbx_seq_one_letter_code
_entity_poly.pdbx_strand_id
1 'polypeptide(L)'
;LMNIAFVLNGLGHKDKYQEIMEFCISSVDSNDEMYPKLCHNLAGVYRRNKNFEKALKFSNMGIDACQEIGDFNGLSILYYGKGIAQYKLNKIEYKKSLETSIVLCEAFGQKELKDKIISNCREIFLLPSFEITSLISDI
;
A
#
# COMPACT_ATOMS: atom_id res chain seq x y z
N LEU A 1 14.80 13.46 7.85
CA LEU A 1 13.44 14.09 7.86
C LEU A 1 12.33 13.08 8.18
N MET A 2 12.33 11.88 7.59
CA MET A 2 11.28 10.86 7.83
C MET A 2 11.09 10.44 9.31
N ASN A 3 12.16 10.35 10.11
CA ASN A 3 12.02 10.00 11.54
C ASN A 3 11.18 11.05 12.31
N ILE A 4 11.39 12.33 12.00
CA ILE A 4 10.59 13.43 12.58
C ILE A 4 9.14 13.32 12.10
N ALA A 5 8.93 12.98 10.82
CA ALA A 5 7.60 12.74 10.28
C ALA A 5 6.86 11.63 11.07
N PHE A 6 7.51 10.49 11.31
CA PHE A 6 6.89 9.39 12.07
C PHE A 6 6.53 9.79 13.50
N VAL A 7 7.39 10.56 14.17
CA VAL A 7 7.08 11.13 15.50
C VAL A 7 5.85 12.04 15.42
N LEU A 8 5.79 12.95 14.45
CA LEU A 8 4.64 13.85 14.26
C LEU A 8 3.34 13.09 13.97
N ASN A 9 3.41 12.01 13.17
CA ASN A 9 2.25 11.15 12.92
C ASN A 9 1.78 10.45 14.20
N GLY A 10 2.70 9.98 15.05
CA GLY A 10 2.38 9.39 16.36
C GLY A 10 1.75 10.39 17.33
N LEU A 11 2.15 11.67 17.25
CA LEU A 11 1.57 12.78 18.03
C LEU A 11 0.25 13.31 17.46
N GLY A 12 -0.27 12.72 16.38
CA GLY A 12 -1.53 13.12 15.76
C GLY A 12 -1.42 14.31 14.80
N HIS A 13 -0.22 14.85 14.56
CA HIS A 13 0.03 15.92 13.58
C HIS A 13 0.07 15.39 12.15
N LYS A 14 -1.06 14.86 11.68
CA LYS A 14 -1.20 14.17 10.38
C LYS A 14 -0.92 15.08 9.18
N ASP A 15 -1.29 16.34 9.26
CA ASP A 15 -1.05 17.31 8.17
C ASP A 15 0.45 17.58 7.99
N LYS A 16 1.17 17.83 9.10
CA LYS A 16 2.63 17.99 9.08
C LYS A 16 3.35 16.74 8.59
N TYR A 17 2.86 15.55 8.96
CA TYR A 17 3.39 14.29 8.42
C TYR A 17 3.25 14.23 6.90
N GLN A 18 2.08 14.60 6.38
CA GLN A 18 1.83 14.64 4.94
C GLN A 18 2.75 15.64 4.24
N GLU A 19 2.85 16.87 4.74
CA GLU A 19 3.72 17.91 4.18
C GLU A 19 5.18 17.44 4.08
N ILE A 20 5.69 16.80 5.14
CA ILE A 20 7.05 16.27 5.15
C ILE A 20 7.21 15.15 4.13
N MET A 21 6.23 14.25 4.01
CA MET A 21 6.31 13.15 3.04
C MET A 21 6.24 13.66 1.59
N GLU A 22 5.42 14.67 1.32
CA GLU A 22 5.32 15.34 0.02
C GLU A 22 6.62 16.08 -0.34
N PHE A 23 7.24 16.76 0.63
CA PHE A 23 8.55 17.38 0.45
C PHE A 23 9.66 16.34 0.20
N CYS A 24 9.67 15.24 0.95
CA CYS A 24 10.67 14.18 0.75
C CYS A 24 10.58 13.61 -0.67
N ILE A 25 9.37 13.25 -1.13
CA ILE A 25 9.21 12.60 -2.44
C ILE A 25 9.52 13.53 -3.61
N SER A 26 9.30 14.85 -3.46
CA SER A 26 9.69 15.83 -4.48
C SER A 26 11.20 16.08 -4.54
N SER A 27 11.94 15.59 -3.54
CA SER A 27 13.39 15.82 -3.39
C SER A 27 14.24 14.58 -3.70
N VAL A 28 13.62 13.49 -4.13
CA VAL A 28 14.30 12.24 -4.51
C VAL A 28 13.86 11.78 -5.91
N ASP A 29 14.77 11.17 -6.65
CA ASP A 29 14.48 10.57 -7.95
C ASP A 29 13.73 9.24 -7.81
N SER A 30 13.01 8.81 -8.85
CA SER A 30 12.27 7.54 -8.83
C SER A 30 13.15 6.31 -8.64
N ASN A 31 14.43 6.41 -9.02
CA ASN A 31 15.42 5.35 -8.89
C ASN A 31 16.08 5.30 -7.49
N ASP A 32 15.73 6.21 -6.59
CA ASP A 32 16.23 6.20 -5.21
C ASP A 32 15.55 5.08 -4.40
N GLU A 33 16.34 4.32 -3.62
CA GLU A 33 15.86 3.21 -2.78
C GLU A 33 14.79 3.64 -1.75
N MET A 34 14.70 4.93 -1.41
CA MET A 34 13.70 5.48 -0.51
C MET A 34 12.40 5.83 -1.22
N TYR A 35 12.41 6.01 -2.55
CA TYR A 35 11.23 6.44 -3.32
C TYR A 35 10.02 5.51 -3.15
N PRO A 36 10.15 4.17 -3.25
CA PRO A 36 9.00 3.28 -3.05
C PRO A 36 8.40 3.37 -1.63
N LYS A 37 9.25 3.59 -0.61
CA LYS A 37 8.81 3.75 0.79
C LYS A 37 8.02 5.04 0.97
N LEU A 38 8.45 6.13 0.33
CA LEU A 38 7.73 7.41 0.33
C LEU A 38 6.38 7.28 -0.39
N CYS A 39 6.34 6.60 -1.54
CA CYS A 39 5.12 6.26 -2.26
C CYS A 39 4.13 5.48 -1.37
N HIS A 40 4.58 4.42 -0.71
CA HIS A 40 3.76 3.64 0.21
C HIS A 40 3.16 4.51 1.33
N ASN A 41 3.99 5.35 1.95
CA ASN A 41 3.57 6.23 3.04
C ASN A 41 2.52 7.25 2.58
N LEU A 42 2.72 7.90 1.43
CA LEU A 42 1.76 8.85 0.87
C LEU A 42 0.47 8.16 0.43
N ALA A 43 0.55 6.98 -0.19
CA ALA A 43 -0.65 6.19 -0.49
C ALA A 43 -1.47 5.92 0.79
N GLY A 44 -0.80 5.58 1.89
CA GLY A 44 -1.41 5.42 3.21
C GLY A 44 -2.07 6.70 3.74
N VAL A 45 -1.41 7.86 3.61
CA VAL A 45 -1.98 9.17 3.97
C VAL A 45 -3.25 9.44 3.19
N TYR A 46 -3.18 9.36 1.86
CA TYR A 46 -4.29 9.71 1.00
C TYR A 46 -5.49 8.77 1.20
N ARG A 47 -5.24 7.49 1.50
CA ARG A 47 -6.29 6.55 1.90
C ARG A 47 -6.97 6.97 3.21
N ARG A 48 -6.23 7.40 4.23
CA ARG A 48 -6.81 7.91 5.50
C ARG A 48 -7.63 9.18 5.26
N ASN A 49 -7.21 10.01 4.32
CA ASN A 49 -7.89 11.25 3.94
C ASN A 49 -9.04 11.00 2.93
N LYS A 50 -9.36 9.73 2.62
CA LYS A 50 -10.38 9.33 1.64
C LYS A 50 -10.14 9.85 0.21
N ASN A 51 -8.93 10.30 -0.11
CA ASN A 51 -8.52 10.66 -1.46
C ASN A 51 -7.97 9.43 -2.18
N PHE A 52 -8.87 8.56 -2.63
CA PHE A 52 -8.51 7.26 -3.17
C PHE A 52 -7.81 7.35 -4.53
N GLU A 53 -8.05 8.39 -5.33
CA GLU A 53 -7.33 8.57 -6.60
C GLU A 53 -5.85 8.89 -6.37
N LYS A 54 -5.52 9.77 -5.42
CA LYS A 54 -4.12 10.00 -5.05
C LYS A 54 -3.50 8.76 -4.39
N ALA A 55 -4.25 8.05 -3.55
CA ALA A 55 -3.77 6.81 -2.94
C ALA A 55 -3.39 5.76 -4.01
N LEU A 56 -4.24 5.62 -5.05
CA LEU A 56 -3.99 4.75 -6.19
C LEU A 56 -2.76 5.22 -6.98
N LYS A 57 -2.66 6.53 -7.28
CA LYS A 57 -1.51 7.12 -7.98
C LYS A 57 -0.19 6.77 -7.28
N PHE A 58 -0.07 7.07 -5.99
CA PHE A 58 1.17 6.81 -5.24
C PHE A 58 1.45 5.31 -5.07
N SER A 59 0.41 4.46 -4.98
CA SER A 59 0.61 3.01 -4.97
C SER A 59 1.22 2.52 -6.29
N ASN A 60 0.73 3.00 -7.44
CA ASN A 60 1.30 2.65 -8.75
C ASN A 60 2.73 3.17 -8.91
N MET A 61 2.99 4.44 -8.58
CA MET A 61 4.34 5.01 -8.64
C MET A 61 5.36 4.20 -7.81
N GLY A 62 4.96 3.72 -6.63
CA GLY A 62 5.83 2.88 -5.81
C GLY A 62 6.05 1.49 -6.41
N ILE A 63 5.03 0.92 -7.08
CA ILE A 63 5.16 -0.39 -7.76
C ILE A 63 6.15 -0.26 -8.91
N ASP A 64 5.99 0.77 -9.74
CA ASP A 64 6.86 1.03 -10.88
C ASP A 64 8.31 1.23 -10.41
N ALA A 65 8.53 2.05 -9.38
CA ALA A 65 9.85 2.27 -8.79
C ALA A 65 10.48 0.99 -8.20
N CYS A 66 9.71 0.18 -7.46
CA CYS A 66 10.19 -1.13 -6.97
C CYS A 66 10.64 -2.04 -8.13
N GLN A 67 9.93 -2.01 -9.25
CA GLN A 67 10.27 -2.80 -10.43
C GLN A 67 11.54 -2.29 -11.13
N GLU A 68 11.69 -0.98 -11.23
CA GLU A 68 12.86 -0.32 -11.84
C GLU A 68 14.15 -0.59 -11.05
N ILE A 69 14.12 -0.50 -9.72
CA ILE A 69 15.31 -0.68 -8.88
C ILE A 69 15.57 -2.14 -8.49
N GLY A 70 14.63 -3.05 -8.74
CA GLY A 70 14.73 -4.46 -8.41
C GLY A 70 14.54 -4.80 -6.91
N ASP A 71 14.05 -3.86 -6.08
CA ASP A 71 13.66 -4.13 -4.69
C ASP A 71 12.18 -4.50 -4.61
N PHE A 72 11.92 -5.80 -4.67
CA PHE A 72 10.56 -6.34 -4.71
C PHE A 72 9.91 -6.51 -3.34
N ASN A 73 10.64 -6.32 -2.23
CA ASN A 73 10.09 -6.55 -0.89
C ASN A 73 8.90 -5.64 -0.59
N GLY A 74 8.90 -4.43 -1.16
CA GLY A 74 7.83 -3.44 -1.00
C GLY A 74 6.57 -3.70 -1.84
N LEU A 75 6.64 -4.59 -2.84
CA LEU A 75 5.52 -4.77 -3.78
C LEU A 75 4.25 -5.28 -3.07
N SER A 76 4.39 -6.22 -2.13
CA SER A 76 3.25 -6.79 -1.40
C SER A 76 2.37 -5.70 -0.79
N ILE A 77 2.97 -4.75 -0.06
CA ILE A 77 2.22 -3.71 0.65
C ILE A 77 1.68 -2.62 -0.28
N LEU A 78 2.36 -2.36 -1.40
CA LEU A 78 1.90 -1.42 -2.42
C LEU A 78 0.70 -1.97 -3.20
N TYR A 79 0.73 -3.24 -3.59
CA TYR A 79 -0.41 -3.91 -4.24
C TYR A 79 -1.62 -4.01 -3.29
N TYR A 80 -1.40 -4.22 -2.00
CA TYR A 80 -2.46 -4.14 -1.00
C TYR A 80 -3.09 -2.74 -0.97
N GLY A 81 -2.26 -1.69 -0.86
CA GLY A 81 -2.71 -0.30 -0.88
C GLY A 81 -3.50 0.05 -2.14
N LYS A 82 -3.00 -0.39 -3.31
CA LYS A 82 -3.67 -0.28 -4.61
C LYS A 82 -5.03 -0.97 -4.62
N GLY A 83 -5.12 -2.20 -4.14
CA GLY A 83 -6.38 -2.95 -4.04
C GLY A 83 -7.42 -2.21 -3.19
N ILE A 84 -7.03 -1.70 -2.02
CA ILE A 84 -7.97 -0.92 -1.19
C ILE A 84 -8.43 0.36 -1.89
N ALA A 85 -7.51 1.08 -2.56
CA ALA A 85 -7.85 2.29 -3.29
C ALA A 85 -8.80 1.99 -4.46
N GLN A 86 -8.51 0.96 -5.26
CA GLN A 86 -9.37 0.51 -6.37
C GLN A 86 -10.76 0.13 -5.89
N TYR A 87 -10.88 -0.64 -4.80
CA TYR A 87 -12.17 -0.99 -4.24
C TYR A 87 -13.00 0.24 -3.86
N LYS A 88 -12.39 1.20 -3.16
CA LYS A 88 -13.07 2.43 -2.74
C LYS A 88 -13.45 3.34 -3.92
N LEU A 89 -12.84 3.12 -5.08
CA LEU A 89 -13.18 3.76 -6.35
C LEU A 89 -14.12 2.92 -7.22
N ASN A 90 -14.65 1.80 -6.72
CA ASN A 90 -15.47 0.84 -7.47
C ASN A 90 -14.79 0.28 -8.74
N LYS A 91 -13.46 0.20 -8.75
CA LYS A 91 -12.65 -0.37 -9.85
C LYS A 91 -12.55 -1.88 -9.68
N ILE A 92 -13.03 -2.67 -10.64
CA ILE A 92 -13.13 -4.15 -10.56
C ILE A 92 -11.78 -4.84 -10.37
N GLU A 93 -10.69 -4.17 -10.77
CA GLU A 93 -9.31 -4.67 -10.70
C GLU A 93 -8.80 -4.82 -9.27
N TYR A 94 -9.55 -4.34 -8.26
CA TYR A 94 -9.16 -4.42 -6.86
C TYR A 94 -8.86 -5.86 -6.42
N LYS A 95 -9.63 -6.84 -6.90
CA LYS A 95 -9.45 -8.26 -6.55
C LYS A 95 -8.07 -8.76 -6.96
N LYS A 96 -7.70 -8.51 -8.22
CA LYS A 96 -6.39 -8.88 -8.77
C LYS A 96 -5.24 -8.22 -8.00
N SER A 97 -5.38 -6.96 -7.62
CA SER A 97 -4.35 -6.27 -6.82
C SER A 97 -4.19 -6.88 -5.42
N LEU A 98 -5.30 -7.26 -4.76
CA LEU A 98 -5.24 -7.91 -3.45
C LEU A 98 -4.66 -9.32 -3.53
N GLU A 99 -5.04 -10.09 -4.54
CA GLU A 99 -4.48 -11.42 -4.81
C GLU A 99 -2.97 -11.33 -5.06
N THR A 100 -2.54 -10.43 -5.94
CA THR A 100 -1.11 -10.20 -6.23
C THR A 100 -0.35 -9.88 -4.95
N SER A 101 -0.93 -9.08 -4.06
CA SER A 101 -0.33 -8.76 -2.76
C SER A 101 -0.11 -10.00 -1.88
N ILE A 102 -1.07 -10.93 -1.84
CA ILE A 102 -0.97 -12.17 -1.07
C ILE A 102 0.08 -13.11 -1.68
N VAL A 103 0.07 -13.29 -3.01
CA VAL A 103 1.05 -14.11 -3.73
C VAL A 103 2.48 -13.59 -3.49
N LEU A 104 2.68 -12.27 -3.52
CA LEU A 104 3.98 -11.67 -3.22
C LEU A 104 4.39 -11.89 -1.76
N CYS A 105 3.45 -11.81 -0.81
CA CYS A 105 3.76 -12.14 0.57
C CYS A 105 4.24 -13.60 0.72
N GLU A 106 3.63 -14.54 0.00
CA GLU A 106 4.07 -15.94 0.00
C GLU A 106 5.44 -16.12 -0.64
N ALA A 107 5.63 -15.55 -1.83
CA ALA A 107 6.87 -15.64 -2.59
C ALA A 107 8.08 -15.08 -1.81
N PHE A 108 7.88 -14.05 -1.00
CA PHE A 108 8.93 -13.42 -0.19
C PHE A 108 8.89 -13.83 1.29
N GLY A 109 8.10 -14.83 1.68
CA GLY A 109 8.07 -15.33 3.06
C GLY A 109 7.51 -14.34 4.10
N GLN A 110 6.72 -13.35 3.69
CA GLN A 110 6.17 -12.27 4.52
C GLN A 110 4.89 -12.72 5.27
N LYS A 111 4.98 -13.79 6.05
CA LYS A 111 3.83 -14.43 6.71
C LYS A 111 3.00 -13.48 7.57
N GLU A 112 3.65 -12.67 8.41
CA GLU A 112 2.94 -11.73 9.28
C GLU A 112 2.18 -10.65 8.49
N LEU A 113 2.75 -10.18 7.38
CA LEU A 113 2.10 -9.20 6.53
C LEU A 113 0.88 -9.83 5.83
N LYS A 114 1.03 -11.05 5.32
CA LYS A 114 -0.07 -11.82 4.73
C LYS A 114 -1.26 -11.93 5.68
N ASP A 115 -1.01 -12.35 6.93
CA ASP A 115 -2.06 -12.54 7.93
C ASP A 115 -2.78 -11.22 8.26
N LYS A 116 -2.02 -10.11 8.37
CA LYS A 116 -2.58 -8.76 8.56
C LYS A 116 -3.44 -8.33 7.38
N ILE A 117 -2.97 -8.53 6.14
CA ILE A 117 -3.73 -8.19 4.93
C ILE A 117 -5.03 -8.97 4.88
N ILE A 118 -4.97 -10.29 5.10
CA ILE A 118 -6.16 -11.16 5.13
C ILE A 118 -7.16 -10.66 6.18
N SER A 119 -6.70 -10.40 7.41
CA SER A 119 -7.55 -9.89 8.49
C SER A 119 -8.23 -8.59 8.10
N ASN A 120 -7.47 -7.63 7.58
CA ASN A 120 -8.02 -6.34 7.17
C ASN A 120 -9.02 -6.47 6.01
N CYS A 121 -8.78 -7.37 5.05
CA CYS A 121 -9.71 -7.64 3.98
C CYS A 121 -11.04 -8.19 4.51
N ARG A 122 -11.03 -9.09 5.51
CA ARG A 122 -12.28 -9.57 6.16
C ARG A 122 -13.09 -8.41 6.72
N GLU A 123 -12.42 -7.52 7.44
CA GLU A 123 -13.06 -6.37 8.06
C GLU A 123 -13.62 -5.38 7.03
N ILE A 124 -12.83 -5.04 6.01
CA ILE A 124 -13.20 -4.02 5.01
C ILE A 124 -14.32 -4.51 4.09
N PHE A 125 -14.28 -5.78 3.68
CA PHE A 125 -15.20 -6.35 2.71
C PHE A 125 -16.35 -7.14 3.35
N LEU A 126 -16.35 -7.26 4.69
CA LEU A 126 -17.31 -8.06 5.46
C LEU A 126 -17.40 -9.52 4.95
N LEU A 127 -16.28 -10.06 4.47
CA LEU A 127 -16.23 -11.41 3.90
C LEU A 127 -16.29 -12.45 5.02
N PRO A 128 -17.15 -13.49 4.89
CA PRO A 128 -17.08 -14.69 5.73
C PRO A 128 -15.67 -15.30 5.69
N SER A 129 -15.26 -15.96 6.77
CA SER A 129 -13.92 -16.57 6.91
C SER A 129 -13.54 -17.52 5.76
N PHE A 130 -14.53 -18.14 5.11
CA PHE A 130 -14.36 -19.06 3.99
C PHE A 130 -14.22 -18.37 2.62
N GLU A 131 -14.79 -17.18 2.40
CA GLU A 131 -14.73 -16.46 1.11
C GLU A 131 -13.37 -15.79 0.84
N ILE A 132 -12.53 -15.65 1.86
CA ILE A 132 -11.13 -15.26 1.62
C ILE A 132 -10.37 -16.39 0.93
N THR A 133 -10.67 -17.64 1.31
CA THR A 133 -10.13 -18.79 0.59
C THR A 133 -10.63 -18.77 -0.84
N SER A 134 -11.88 -18.40 -1.15
CA SER A 134 -12.36 -18.30 -2.55
C SER A 134 -11.84 -17.08 -3.33
N LEU A 135 -11.50 -15.97 -2.66
CA LEU A 135 -10.70 -14.90 -3.27
C LEU A 135 -9.26 -15.35 -3.61
N ILE A 136 -8.81 -16.48 -3.03
CA ILE A 136 -7.49 -17.10 -3.20
C ILE A 136 -7.59 -18.45 -3.95
N SER A 137 -8.77 -19.05 -4.13
CA SER A 137 -8.98 -20.41 -4.65
C SER A 137 -9.92 -20.48 -5.86
N ASP A 138 -10.60 -19.39 -6.22
CA ASP A 138 -11.36 -19.30 -7.47
C ASP A 138 -10.53 -18.69 -8.62
N ILE A 139 -9.19 -18.82 -8.50
CA ILE A 139 -8.16 -18.67 -9.54
C ILE A 139 -7.24 -19.89 -9.42
#